data_AF-A0A0K8TX60-F1
#
_entry.id   AF-A0A0K8TX60-F1
#
_cell.length_a   1.000
_cell.length_b   1.000
_cell.length_c   1.000
_cell.angle_alpha   90.00
_cell.angle_beta   90.00
_cell.angle_gamma   90.00
#
_symmetry.space_group_name_H-M   'P 1'
#
loop_
_entity.id
_entity.type
_entity.pdbx_description
1 polymer ?
#
loop_
_entity_poly.entity_id
_entity_poly.type
_entity_poly.pdbx_seq_one_letter_code
_entity_poly.pdbx_strand_id
1 'polypeptide(L)'
;MMNAIKSLDDEEIQNQLSKGYYSIQGHRIELSEVRLIYCVSENLKTNLEANSENDILVLLDMTPNAELLEEGLAREIINRIQKLKKKAKLIPTDEVVVFYRLSQESEHRASNEIKTVIEKYMNMITTTVKSALLLYNDEDKCKRNVIITELVTVKGVILVLTICSAE
;
A
#
# COMPACT_ATOMS: atom_id res chain seq x y z
N MET A 1 -6.55 -3.04 46.11
CA MET A 1 -7.30 -2.12 45.23
C MET A 1 -6.80 -2.15 43.78
N MET A 2 -5.60 -1.68 43.43
CA MET A 2 -5.14 -1.60 42.02
C MET A 2 -5.10 -2.94 41.27
N ASN A 3 -4.66 -4.02 41.92
CA ASN A 3 -4.65 -5.36 41.29
C ASN A 3 -6.05 -5.93 41.08
N ALA A 4 -7.00 -5.59 41.95
CA ALA A 4 -8.39 -6.04 41.84
C ALA A 4 -9.14 -5.28 40.72
N ILE A 5 -8.79 -4.02 40.47
CA ILE A 5 -9.32 -3.25 39.34
C ILE A 5 -8.82 -3.81 38.01
N LYS A 6 -7.53 -4.20 37.94
CA LYS A 6 -6.93 -4.77 36.72
C LYS A 6 -7.37 -6.21 36.40
N SER A 7 -7.99 -6.91 37.35
CA SER A 7 -8.41 -8.31 37.19
C SER A 7 -9.92 -8.46 36.95
N LEU A 8 -10.66 -7.35 36.83
CA LEU A 8 -12.08 -7.39 36.50
C LEU A 8 -12.26 -7.88 35.06
N ASP A 9 -13.21 -8.78 34.87
CA ASP A 9 -13.59 -9.27 33.53
C ASP A 9 -14.64 -8.34 32.87
N ASP A 10 -14.74 -8.39 31.55
CA ASP A 10 -15.65 -7.53 30.78
C ASP A 10 -17.11 -7.70 31.20
N GLU A 11 -17.56 -8.94 31.50
CA GLU A 11 -18.91 -9.19 32.02
C GLU A 11 -19.14 -8.57 33.40
N GLU A 12 -18.13 -8.58 34.26
CA GLU A 12 -18.21 -7.98 35.59
C GLU A 12 -18.29 -6.46 35.49
N ILE A 13 -17.52 -5.86 34.58
CA ILE A 13 -17.52 -4.42 34.31
C ILE A 13 -18.91 -3.98 33.82
N GLN A 14 -19.51 -4.68 32.85
CA GLN A 14 -20.84 -4.36 32.32
C GLN A 14 -21.97 -4.53 33.35
N ASN A 15 -21.91 -5.58 34.17
CA ASN A 15 -22.88 -5.78 35.24
C ASN A 15 -22.78 -4.68 36.31
N GLN A 16 -21.58 -4.19 36.62
CA GLN A 16 -21.39 -3.12 37.61
C GLN A 16 -21.81 -1.74 37.06
N LEU A 17 -21.60 -1.47 35.76
CA LEU A 17 -22.18 -0.31 35.06
C LEU A 17 -23.70 -0.26 35.18
N SER A 18 -24.36 -1.40 34.97
CA SER A 18 -25.82 -1.52 35.04
C SER A 18 -26.37 -1.29 36.46
N LYS A 19 -25.56 -1.58 37.49
CA LYS A 19 -25.89 -1.34 38.91
C LYS A 19 -25.64 0.10 39.35
N GLY A 20 -24.88 0.88 38.59
CA GLY A 20 -24.58 2.28 38.86
C GLY A 20 -23.43 2.55 39.84
N TYR A 21 -22.74 1.51 40.32
CA TYR A 21 -21.55 1.64 41.19
C TYR A 21 -20.69 0.38 41.11
N TYR A 22 -19.37 0.52 41.32
CA TYR A 22 -18.45 -0.61 41.42
C TYR A 22 -18.25 -0.99 42.89
N SER A 23 -18.22 -2.29 43.18
CA SER A 23 -17.95 -2.82 44.53
C SER A 23 -16.68 -3.65 44.49
N ILE A 24 -15.54 -3.04 44.83
CA ILE A 24 -14.22 -3.66 44.70
C ILE A 24 -13.61 -3.81 46.09
N GLN A 25 -13.35 -5.05 46.54
CA GLN A 25 -12.79 -5.36 47.87
C GLN A 25 -13.52 -4.64 49.02
N GLY A 26 -14.86 -4.60 48.98
CA GLY A 26 -15.70 -3.98 50.01
C GLY A 26 -15.78 -2.45 49.98
N HIS A 27 -15.15 -1.82 48.98
CA HIS A 27 -15.24 -0.37 48.77
C HIS A 27 -16.20 -0.07 47.62
N ARG A 28 -17.12 0.87 47.85
CA ARG A 28 -18.03 1.40 46.84
C ARG A 28 -17.31 2.52 46.10
N ILE A 29 -17.27 2.42 44.78
CA ILE A 29 -16.71 3.42 43.88
C ILE A 29 -17.84 3.90 42.97
N GLU A 30 -18.06 5.21 42.94
CA GLU A 30 -19.09 5.82 42.09
C GLU A 30 -18.60 5.90 40.64
N LEU A 31 -19.53 5.87 39.68
CA LEU A 31 -19.17 5.96 38.25
C LEU A 31 -18.41 7.25 37.90
N SER A 32 -18.63 8.33 38.66
CA SER A 32 -17.93 9.61 38.50
C SER A 32 -16.44 9.56 38.89
N GLU A 33 -16.03 8.53 39.62
CA GLU A 33 -14.65 8.34 40.10
C GLU A 33 -13.82 7.46 39.15
N VAL A 34 -14.45 6.91 38.11
CA VAL A 34 -13.83 5.94 37.20
C VAL A 34 -13.97 6.42 35.76
N ARG A 35 -12.90 6.25 34.98
CA ARG A 35 -12.94 6.40 33.52
C ARG A 35 -12.83 5.03 32.88
N LEU A 36 -13.84 4.65 32.12
CA LEU A 36 -13.80 3.45 31.31
C LEU A 36 -13.18 3.77 29.95
N ILE A 37 -12.28 2.90 29.50
CA ILE A 37 -11.60 3.01 28.22
C ILE A 37 -11.74 1.66 27.54
N TYR A 38 -12.38 1.65 26.38
CA TYR A 38 -12.50 0.45 25.55
C TYR A 38 -11.23 0.30 24.72
N CYS A 39 -10.58 -0.85 24.82
CA CYS A 39 -9.41 -1.19 24.02
C CYS A 39 -9.69 -2.45 23.21
N VAL A 40 -9.19 -2.51 21.98
CA VAL A 40 -9.14 -3.75 21.21
C VAL A 40 -7.89 -4.53 21.63
N SER A 41 -8.03 -5.82 21.93
CA SER A 41 -6.86 -6.62 22.30
C SER A 41 -5.87 -6.70 21.13
N GLU A 42 -4.58 -6.51 21.41
CA GLU A 42 -3.48 -6.60 20.42
C GLU A 42 -3.42 -7.97 19.70
N ASN A 43 -4.11 -8.98 20.24
CA ASN A 43 -4.18 -10.33 19.69
C ASN A 43 -5.12 -10.45 18.47
N LEU A 44 -6.00 -9.47 18.21
CA LEU A 44 -6.68 -9.40 16.92
C LEU A 44 -5.68 -8.85 15.90
N LYS A 45 -5.12 -9.73 15.05
CA LYS A 45 -4.33 -9.39 13.86
C LYS A 45 -5.16 -8.70 12.77
N THR A 46 -5.93 -7.70 13.16
CA THR A 46 -6.72 -6.84 12.30
C THR A 46 -6.02 -5.49 12.30
N ASN A 47 -5.86 -4.86 11.13
CA ASN A 47 -5.29 -3.52 11.01
C ASN A 47 -6.29 -2.46 11.53
N LEU A 48 -6.92 -2.69 12.68
CA LEU A 48 -7.92 -1.83 13.28
C LEU A 48 -7.25 -0.94 14.31
N GLU A 49 -7.26 0.37 14.07
CA GLU A 49 -6.90 1.38 15.07
C GLU A 49 -8.15 1.71 15.87
N ALA A 50 -8.04 1.65 17.21
CA ALA A 50 -9.15 1.90 18.12
C ALA A 50 -8.93 3.22 18.86
N ASN A 51 -9.95 4.07 18.85
CA ASN A 51 -9.99 5.27 19.69
C ASN A 51 -11.32 5.31 20.44
N SER A 52 -11.27 5.60 21.74
CA SER A 52 -12.47 5.73 22.56
C SER A 52 -12.57 7.12 23.16
N GLU A 53 -13.70 7.78 22.97
CA GLU A 53 -14.06 9.02 23.66
C GLU A 53 -15.43 8.83 24.33
N ASN A 54 -15.44 8.92 25.67
CA ASN A 54 -16.59 8.60 26.53
C ASN A 54 -17.16 7.21 26.20
N ASP A 55 -18.44 7.16 25.79
CA ASP A 55 -19.18 5.93 25.48
C ASP A 55 -19.08 5.53 23.99
N ILE A 56 -18.27 6.24 23.20
CA ILE A 56 -18.11 5.99 21.77
C ILE A 56 -16.77 5.32 21.51
N LEU A 57 -16.82 4.14 20.89
CA LEU A 57 -15.67 3.43 20.35
C LEU A 57 -15.63 3.62 18.83
N VAL A 58 -14.57 4.24 18.33
CA VAL A 58 -14.28 4.35 16.90
C VAL A 58 -13.24 3.29 16.55
N LEU A 59 -13.58 2.46 15.57
CA LEU A 59 -12.68 1.47 14.98
C LEU A 59 -12.39 1.87 13.53
N LEU A 60 -11.13 2.14 13.21
CA LEU A 60 -10.69 2.49 11.86
C LEU A 60 -9.97 1.31 11.23
N ASP A 61 -10.51 0.79 10.12
CA ASP A 61 -9.84 -0.22 9.31
C ASP A 61 -8.75 0.41 8.45
N MET A 62 -7.50 0.12 8.80
CA MET A 62 -6.30 0.54 8.11
C MET A 62 -5.80 -0.52 7.12
N THR A 63 -6.60 -1.54 6.79
CA THR A 63 -6.21 -2.54 5.81
C THR A 63 -5.97 -1.86 4.46
N PRO A 64 -4.73 -1.86 3.94
CA PRO A 64 -4.44 -1.19 2.68
C PRO A 64 -5.25 -1.88 1.58
N ASN A 65 -6.12 -1.11 0.91
CA ASN A 65 -6.87 -1.62 -0.22
C ASN A 65 -5.88 -2.06 -1.32
N ALA A 66 -6.06 -3.28 -1.85
CA ALA A 66 -5.19 -3.84 -2.88
C ALA A 66 -5.00 -2.88 -4.06
N GLU A 67 -6.06 -2.16 -4.43
CA GLU A 67 -6.03 -1.15 -5.50
C GLU A 67 -5.08 0.02 -5.21
N LEU A 68 -4.95 0.45 -3.95
CA LEU A 68 -4.01 1.52 -3.57
C LEU A 68 -2.56 1.05 -3.71
N LEU A 69 -2.29 -0.22 -3.40
CA LEU A 69 -0.96 -0.81 -3.55
C LEU A 69 -0.59 -0.97 -5.04
N GLU A 70 -1.54 -1.36 -5.88
CA GLU A 70 -1.37 -1.48 -7.33
C GLU A 70 -1.17 -0.10 -7.98
N GLU A 71 -1.97 0.91 -7.59
CA GLU A 71 -1.81 2.27 -8.08
C GLU A 71 -0.45 2.86 -7.67
N GLY A 72 -0.01 2.63 -6.43
CA GLY A 72 1.32 3.01 -5.95
C GLY A 72 2.44 2.37 -6.78
N LEU A 73 2.29 1.10 -7.15
CA LEU A 73 3.22 0.39 -8.03
C LEU A 73 3.25 1.01 -9.45
N ALA A 74 2.09 1.33 -10.02
CA ALA A 74 2.01 1.99 -11.31
C ALA A 74 2.67 3.39 -11.28
N ARG A 75 2.48 4.17 -10.20
CA ARG A 75 3.18 5.44 -10.00
C ARG A 75 4.69 5.27 -9.86
N GLU A 76 5.15 4.20 -9.24
CA GLU A 76 6.57 3.90 -9.19
C GLU A 76 7.12 3.68 -10.60
N ILE A 77 6.48 2.85 -11.42
CA ILE A 77 6.88 2.58 -12.81
C ILE A 77 6.95 3.88 -13.62
N ILE A 78 5.93 4.76 -13.50
CA ILE A 78 5.94 6.08 -14.14
C ILE A 78 7.18 6.88 -13.74
N ASN A 79 7.50 6.94 -12.45
CA ASN A 79 8.66 7.65 -11.95
C ASN A 79 9.97 7.07 -12.52
N ARG A 80 10.08 5.75 -12.65
CA ARG A 80 11.24 5.09 -13.26
C ARG A 80 11.40 5.49 -14.73
N ILE A 81 10.32 5.45 -15.50
CA ILE A 81 10.33 5.84 -16.92
C ILE A 81 10.69 7.33 -17.07
N GLN A 82 10.11 8.20 -16.24
CA GLN A 82 10.42 9.64 -16.28
C GLN A 82 11.89 9.93 -15.92
N LYS A 83 12.45 9.24 -14.91
CA LYS A 83 13.88 9.32 -14.60
C LYS A 83 14.74 8.85 -15.77
N LEU A 84 14.33 7.78 -16.46
CA LEU A 84 15.02 7.28 -17.65
C LEU A 84 15.01 8.30 -18.80
N LYS A 85 13.86 8.95 -19.08
CA LYS A 85 13.78 10.05 -20.06
C LYS A 85 14.74 11.20 -19.73
N LYS A 86 14.80 11.61 -18.45
CA LYS A 86 15.72 12.65 -17.98
C LYS A 86 17.19 12.26 -18.19
N LYS A 87 17.57 11.01 -17.92
CA LYS A 87 18.94 10.50 -18.16
C LYS A 87 19.30 10.49 -19.64
N ALA A 88 18.35 10.16 -20.50
CA ALA A 88 18.50 10.25 -21.95
C ALA A 88 18.46 11.69 -22.49
N LYS A 89 18.32 12.71 -21.62
CA LYS A 89 18.17 14.12 -21.98
C LYS A 89 16.98 14.40 -22.90
N LEU A 90 15.94 13.57 -22.82
CA LEU A 90 14.71 13.73 -23.59
C LEU A 90 13.78 14.73 -22.91
N ILE A 91 13.09 15.54 -23.72
CA ILE A 91 12.04 16.44 -23.27
C ILE A 91 10.66 15.76 -23.37
N PRO A 92 9.63 16.24 -22.65
CA PRO A 92 8.29 15.65 -22.70
C PRO A 92 7.64 15.67 -24.09
N THR A 93 8.10 16.53 -24.99
CA THR A 93 7.61 16.67 -26.37
C THR A 93 8.21 15.64 -27.32
N ASP A 94 9.29 14.97 -26.94
CA ASP A 94 9.95 13.99 -27.80
C ASP A 94 9.07 12.74 -27.96
N GLU A 95 8.78 12.40 -29.22
CA GLU A 95 8.07 11.17 -29.57
C GLU A 95 9.01 9.98 -29.42
N VAL A 96 8.83 9.24 -28.33
CA VAL A 96 9.61 8.04 -28.03
C VAL A 96 8.70 6.89 -27.64
N VAL A 97 9.21 5.67 -27.84
CA VAL A 97 8.52 4.45 -27.43
C VAL A 97 9.31 3.79 -26.30
N VAL A 98 8.60 3.44 -25.23
CA VAL A 98 9.17 2.79 -24.06
C VAL A 98 8.82 1.31 -24.11
N PHE A 99 9.83 0.47 -24.11
CA PHE A 99 9.69 -0.97 -24.02
C PHE A 99 10.02 -1.45 -22.61
N TYR A 100 9.26 -2.42 -22.12
CA TYR A 100 9.54 -3.08 -20.84
C TYR A 100 9.67 -4.60 -21.03
N ARG A 101 10.57 -5.21 -20.26
CA ARG A 101 10.64 -6.66 -20.06
C ARG A 101 10.92 -6.99 -18.61
N LEU A 102 10.34 -8.09 -18.14
CA LEU A 102 10.62 -8.65 -16.84
C LEU A 102 11.80 -9.62 -16.97
N SER A 103 12.76 -9.55 -16.04
CA SER A 103 13.86 -10.52 -16.02
C SER A 103 13.36 -11.88 -15.57
N GLN A 104 13.78 -12.95 -16.27
CA GLN A 104 13.47 -14.35 -15.94
C GLN A 104 14.03 -14.79 -14.58
N GLU A 105 14.97 -14.03 -14.04
CA GLU A 105 15.61 -14.27 -12.73
C GLU A 105 14.68 -13.94 -11.55
N SER A 106 13.56 -13.27 -11.82
CA SER A 106 12.60 -12.85 -10.80
C SER A 106 11.57 -13.94 -10.52
N GLU A 107 11.03 -13.98 -9.29
CA GLU A 107 9.94 -14.91 -8.95
C GLU A 107 8.76 -14.78 -9.93
N HIS A 108 8.27 -15.92 -10.44
CA HIS A 108 7.20 -15.94 -11.46
C HIS A 108 5.90 -15.29 -10.98
N ARG A 109 5.57 -15.40 -9.69
CA ARG A 109 4.37 -14.77 -9.10
C ARG A 109 4.46 -13.25 -9.12
N ALA A 110 5.54 -12.68 -8.59
CA ALA A 110 5.75 -11.24 -8.57
C ALA A 110 5.85 -10.62 -9.98
N SER A 111 6.42 -11.37 -10.93
CA SER A 111 6.46 -10.96 -12.35
C SER A 111 5.07 -10.86 -12.96
N ASN A 112 4.18 -11.82 -12.68
CA ASN A 112 2.79 -11.78 -13.14
C ASN A 112 2.01 -10.62 -12.51
N GLU A 113 2.19 -10.35 -11.22
CA GLU A 113 1.55 -9.22 -10.53
C GLU A 113 1.90 -7.89 -11.20
N ILE A 114 3.20 -7.65 -11.46
CA ILE A 114 3.65 -6.42 -12.14
C ILE A 114 3.06 -6.32 -13.54
N LYS A 115 3.00 -7.43 -14.28
CA LYS A 115 2.39 -7.45 -15.61
C LYS A 115 0.91 -7.06 -15.54
N THR A 116 0.14 -7.66 -14.63
CA THR A 116 -1.27 -7.34 -14.43
C THR A 116 -1.48 -5.86 -14.04
N VAL A 117 -0.62 -5.31 -13.19
CA VAL A 117 -0.69 -3.88 -12.82
C VAL A 117 -0.37 -2.97 -13.99
N ILE A 118 0.64 -3.30 -14.81
CA ILE A 118 0.96 -2.52 -16.02
C ILE A 118 -0.23 -2.53 -16.98
N GLU A 119 -0.87 -3.68 -17.21
CA GLU A 119 -2.04 -3.80 -18.08
C GLU A 119 -3.24 -3.01 -17.53
N LYS A 120 -3.52 -3.13 -16.22
CA LYS A 120 -4.63 -2.43 -15.55
C LYS A 120 -4.46 -0.90 -15.58
N TYR A 121 -3.25 -0.41 -15.34
CA TYR A 121 -2.95 1.04 -15.27
C TYR A 121 -2.30 1.59 -16.55
N MET A 122 -2.39 0.86 -17.67
CA MET A 122 -1.72 1.21 -18.92
C MET A 122 -2.07 2.63 -19.39
N ASN A 123 -3.35 2.99 -19.34
CA ASN A 123 -3.82 4.33 -19.71
C ASN A 123 -3.24 5.45 -18.84
N MET A 124 -3.10 5.20 -17.53
CA MET A 124 -2.50 6.17 -16.61
C MET A 124 -1.02 6.38 -16.94
N ILE A 125 -0.29 5.29 -17.23
CA ILE A 125 1.13 5.33 -17.53
C ILE A 125 1.38 6.06 -18.85
N THR A 126 0.66 5.70 -19.93
CA THR A 126 0.84 6.32 -21.25
C THR A 126 0.48 7.80 -21.26
N THR A 127 -0.61 8.18 -20.57
CA THR A 127 -1.04 9.58 -20.45
C THR A 127 -0.01 10.42 -19.69
N THR A 128 0.55 9.87 -18.61
CA THR A 128 1.48 10.62 -17.75
C THR A 128 2.88 10.74 -18.37
N VAL A 129 3.35 9.69 -19.04
CA VAL A 129 4.68 9.68 -19.69
C VAL A 129 4.64 10.36 -21.06
N LYS A 130 3.45 10.47 -21.68
CA LYS A 130 3.23 10.93 -23.06
C LYS A 130 4.02 10.10 -24.09
N SER A 131 4.13 8.80 -23.83
CA SER A 131 4.89 7.87 -24.66
C SER A 131 4.21 6.51 -24.62
N ALA A 132 4.25 5.78 -25.73
CA ALA A 132 3.70 4.44 -25.79
C ALA A 132 4.55 3.48 -24.93
N LEU A 133 3.88 2.65 -24.13
CA LEU A 133 4.51 1.58 -23.37
C LEU A 133 4.19 0.23 -24.03
N LEU A 134 5.19 -0.50 -24.46
CA LEU A 134 5.03 -1.79 -25.16
C LEU A 134 5.87 -2.88 -24.49
N LEU A 135 5.45 -4.14 -24.67
CA LEU A 135 6.28 -5.28 -24.30
C LEU A 135 7.50 -5.33 -25.22
N TYR A 136 8.69 -5.54 -24.66
CA TYR A 136 9.90 -5.70 -25.45
C TYR A 136 9.82 -6.98 -26.28
N ASN A 137 9.93 -6.86 -27.60
CA ASN A 137 10.10 -7.95 -28.54
C ASN A 137 11.41 -7.74 -29.33
N ASP A 138 12.19 -8.80 -29.55
CA ASP A 138 13.49 -8.68 -30.22
C ASP A 138 13.36 -8.23 -31.69
N GLU A 139 12.19 -8.41 -32.32
CA GLU A 139 11.90 -7.96 -33.68
C GLU A 139 11.73 -6.43 -33.80
N ASP A 140 11.27 -5.75 -32.73
CA ASP A 140 11.08 -4.29 -32.71
C ASP A 140 12.39 -3.53 -32.43
N LYS A 141 13.35 -4.20 -31.77
CA LYS A 141 14.69 -3.66 -31.50
C LYS A 141 15.46 -3.37 -32.80
N CYS A 142 15.24 -4.17 -33.84
CA CYS A 142 15.94 -4.03 -35.13
C CYS A 142 15.38 -2.90 -35.99
N LYS A 143 14.19 -2.38 -35.68
CA LYS A 143 13.55 -1.32 -36.49
C LYS A 143 13.80 0.08 -35.97
N ARG A 144 14.10 0.24 -34.67
CA ARG A 144 14.19 1.54 -34.00
C ARG A 144 15.53 1.72 -33.30
N ASN A 145 16.06 2.93 -33.36
CA ASN A 145 17.30 3.27 -32.65
C ASN A 145 17.08 3.27 -31.12
N VAL A 146 17.83 2.43 -30.42
CA VAL A 146 17.82 2.37 -28.95
C VAL A 146 18.57 3.57 -28.38
N ILE A 147 17.90 4.36 -27.54
CA ILE A 147 18.45 5.57 -26.92
C ILE A 147 19.11 5.22 -25.60
N ILE A 148 18.39 4.51 -24.73
CA ILE A 148 18.88 4.11 -23.40
C ILE A 148 18.19 2.84 -22.93
N THR A 149 18.92 1.98 -22.23
CA THR A 149 18.38 0.80 -21.54
C THR A 149 18.84 0.85 -20.09
N GLU A 150 17.91 0.63 -19.15
CA GLU A 150 18.21 0.59 -17.72
C GLU A 150 17.50 -0.58 -17.04
N LEU A 151 18.23 -1.24 -16.14
CA LEU A 151 17.72 -2.26 -15.23
C LEU A 151 17.20 -1.57 -13.97
N VAL A 152 15.94 -1.80 -13.64
CA VAL A 152 15.27 -1.15 -12.51
C VAL A 152 14.61 -2.19 -11.63
N THR A 153 14.88 -2.14 -10.33
CA THR A 153 14.21 -3.00 -9.36
C THR A 153 12.93 -2.34 -8.87
N VAL A 154 11.81 -3.05 -8.99
CA VAL A 154 10.49 -2.62 -8.51
C VAL A 154 9.91 -3.76 -7.66
N LYS A 155 9.66 -3.52 -6.37
CA LYS A 155 9.25 -4.55 -5.38
C LYS A 155 10.08 -5.85 -5.44
N GLY A 156 11.39 -5.75 -5.66
CA GLY A 156 12.30 -6.92 -5.75
C GLY A 156 12.34 -7.61 -7.12
N VAL A 157 11.50 -7.21 -8.08
CA VAL A 157 11.53 -7.72 -9.46
C VAL A 157 12.39 -6.81 -10.32
N ILE A 158 13.22 -7.41 -11.17
CA ILE A 158 14.07 -6.67 -12.11
C ILE A 158 13.27 -6.41 -13.39
N LEU A 159 12.91 -5.15 -13.60
CA LEU A 159 12.26 -4.62 -14.79
C LEU A 159 13.32 -3.95 -15.67
N VAL A 160 13.47 -4.41 -16.90
CA VAL A 160 14.35 -3.75 -17.88
C VAL A 160 13.52 -2.80 -18.72
N LEU A 161 13.85 -1.52 -18.66
CA LEU A 161 13.21 -0.46 -19.43
C LEU A 161 14.14 -0.02 -20.56
N THR A 162 13.62 0.06 -21.77
CA THR A 162 14.36 0.50 -22.96
C THR A 162 13.57 1.61 -23.65
N ILE A 163 14.20 2.74 -23.92
CA ILE A 163 13.60 3.82 -24.72
C ILE A 163 14.20 3.75 -26.12
N CYS A 164 13.33 3.72 -27.12
CA CYS A 164 13.69 3.79 -28.52
C CYS A 164 13.10 5.05 -29.17
N SER A 165 13.75 5.51 -30.24
CA SER A 165 13.17 6.52 -31.13
C SER A 165 11.84 6.02 -31.73
N ALA A 166 10.92 6.92 -32.04
CA ALA A 166 9.69 6.57 -32.75
C ALA A 166 9.95 6.18 -34.23
N GLU A 167 11.12 6.54 -34.76
CA GLU A 167 11.61 6.25 -36.12
C GLU A 167 12.49 5.00 -36.22
#